data_AF-A0AAD9N9Y6-F1
#
_entry.id   AF-A0AAD9N9Y6-F1
#
_cell.length_a   1.000
_cell.length_b   1.000
_cell.length_c   1.000
_cell.angle_alpha   90.00
_cell.angle_beta   90.00
_cell.angle_gamma   90.00
#
_symmetry.space_group_name_H-M   'P 1'
#
loop_
_entity.id
_entity.type
_entity.pdbx_description
1 polymer ?
#
loop_
_entity_poly.entity_id
_entity_poly.type
_entity_poly.pdbx_seq_one_letter_code
_entity_poly.pdbx_strand_id
1 'polypeptide(L)'
;MVMIPQKTTGIKSLLLRAWRERWSDMQWSVCIKRLIHTDSPEEAQQLADMMLQQALVGSTPNMLILSYFKHTICSKIISVMSAVQAVVKFTDVSKPYCIKSLLEVMEIFAHPLSYLGLSDDCMALCQAALSLLRWLLDLLMKFVQKITSTKLQAEYCTLLERGTDVLEKLIQSQENRALMYIAKYEYPDLYGVMEEAETKVRRIIVHSPVDATIQSKLFECLEKVICIQKFPVGPQPNIDVSFHSLNISINVVTGIEAVLNPTNDIPLLVEQLLEIQRAQGLSRPNLYCELLRTCLMGMADAAGGTDELKWASFTYLKLPNILTALVKLRPDIVATDELHQGLNKLLDFVSLLDVTDSKCHCDSVSFLMHEFCSKHNLISEETYQEIRNRRHRESQRQGCQEPTNLQPSACLILRAEPTLYSILKMMSGKSLELILAAAAARSKVQSFAMKIVKFNELSKHANGEGTNAAQTRATIFDISFLMLCHISQLYGLQVSDIFCPN
;
A
#
# COMPACT_ATOMS: atom_id res chain seq x y z
N MET A 1 -11.69 47.54 22.44
CA MET A 1 -12.94 46.98 21.88
C MET A 1 -13.81 48.06 21.17
N VAL A 2 -13.24 48.97 20.36
CA VAL A 2 -14.01 50.03 19.63
C VAL A 2 -13.40 50.39 18.26
N MET A 3 -12.96 49.41 17.44
CA MET A 3 -12.44 49.68 16.07
C MET A 3 -13.19 48.99 14.92
N ILE A 4 -14.10 48.06 15.24
CA ILE A 4 -14.83 47.24 14.27
C ILE A 4 -15.79 48.06 13.35
N PRO A 5 -16.55 49.08 13.84
CA PRO A 5 -17.50 49.80 12.98
C PRO A 5 -16.84 50.77 11.98
N GLN A 6 -15.61 51.27 12.25
CA GLN A 6 -14.88 52.16 11.34
C GLN A 6 -14.22 51.41 10.17
N LYS A 7 -13.74 50.18 10.40
CA LYS A 7 -13.14 49.35 9.35
C LYS A 7 -14.19 48.78 8.38
N THR A 8 -15.34 48.35 8.87
CA THR A 8 -16.45 47.86 8.04
C THR A 8 -17.03 48.94 7.13
N THR A 9 -17.11 50.19 7.59
CA THR A 9 -17.41 51.35 6.73
C THR A 9 -16.30 51.61 5.71
N GLY A 10 -15.03 51.42 6.11
CA GLY A 10 -13.87 51.47 5.21
C GLY A 10 -13.97 50.47 4.04
N ILE A 11 -14.24 49.19 4.31
CA ILE A 11 -14.34 48.16 3.28
C ILE A 11 -15.52 48.43 2.34
N LYS A 12 -16.69 48.80 2.87
CA LYS A 12 -17.85 49.17 2.03
C LYS A 12 -17.56 50.37 1.15
N SER A 13 -16.89 51.39 1.68
CA SER A 13 -16.50 52.57 0.90
C SER A 13 -15.50 52.24 -0.20
N LEU A 14 -14.52 51.35 0.08
CA LEU A 14 -13.55 50.90 -0.90
C LEU A 14 -14.23 50.07 -2.00
N LEU A 15 -15.13 49.17 -1.64
CA LEU A 15 -15.86 48.35 -2.60
C LEU A 15 -16.76 49.20 -3.51
N LEU A 16 -17.46 50.18 -2.95
CA LEU A 16 -18.26 51.14 -3.73
C LEU A 16 -17.39 51.99 -4.66
N ARG A 17 -16.21 52.42 -4.20
CA ARG A 17 -15.26 53.17 -5.01
C ARG A 17 -14.71 52.31 -6.16
N ALA A 18 -14.24 51.10 -5.87
CA ALA A 18 -13.72 50.16 -6.84
C ALA A 18 -14.76 49.82 -7.92
N TRP A 19 -16.02 49.63 -7.50
CA TRP A 19 -17.12 49.40 -8.41
C TRP A 19 -17.44 50.63 -9.29
N ARG A 20 -17.52 51.83 -8.71
CA ARG A 20 -17.77 53.09 -9.45
C ARG A 20 -16.67 53.39 -10.47
N GLU A 21 -15.41 53.19 -10.08
CA GLU A 21 -14.23 53.46 -10.90
C GLU A 21 -13.85 52.26 -11.81
N ARG A 22 -14.59 51.14 -11.74
CA ARG A 22 -14.34 49.90 -12.49
C ARG A 22 -12.89 49.42 -12.41
N TRP A 23 -12.36 49.30 -11.20
CA TRP A 23 -10.98 48.84 -10.97
C TRP A 23 -10.73 47.46 -11.55
N SER A 24 -9.47 47.17 -11.91
CA SER A 24 -9.06 45.81 -12.24
C SER A 24 -8.93 44.94 -10.98
N ASP A 25 -9.00 43.62 -11.16
CA ASP A 25 -8.86 42.66 -10.05
C ASP A 25 -7.53 42.86 -9.28
N MET A 26 -6.46 43.22 -10.00
CA MET A 26 -5.14 43.53 -9.42
C MET A 26 -5.20 44.79 -8.55
N GLN A 27 -5.80 45.88 -9.05
CA GLN A 27 -5.96 47.13 -8.31
C GLN A 27 -6.77 46.92 -7.03
N TRP A 28 -7.89 46.19 -7.13
CA TRP A 28 -8.69 45.78 -5.99
C TRP A 28 -7.84 45.04 -4.95
N SER A 29 -7.10 44.02 -5.37
CA SER A 29 -6.29 43.17 -4.48
C SER A 29 -5.21 43.95 -3.71
N VAL A 30 -4.56 44.92 -4.37
CA VAL A 30 -3.53 45.76 -3.73
C VAL A 30 -4.15 46.69 -2.69
N CYS A 31 -5.30 47.28 -2.98
CA CYS A 31 -5.97 48.20 -2.07
C CYS A 31 -6.60 47.48 -0.87
N ILE A 32 -7.22 46.32 -1.07
CA ILE A 32 -7.87 45.58 0.01
C ILE A 32 -6.84 44.95 0.97
N LYS A 33 -5.67 44.51 0.47
CA LYS A 33 -4.55 44.02 1.29
C LYS A 33 -4.00 45.07 2.26
N ARG A 34 -4.19 46.36 1.97
CA ARG A 34 -3.77 47.45 2.88
C ARG A 34 -4.77 47.68 4.01
N LEU A 35 -6.01 47.21 3.88
CA LEU A 35 -7.07 47.42 4.86
C LEU A 35 -7.30 46.21 5.77
N ILE A 36 -7.00 45.00 5.31
CA ILE A 36 -7.24 43.75 6.03
C ILE A 36 -5.91 43.11 6.42
N HIS A 37 -5.85 42.60 7.65
CA HIS A 37 -4.73 41.76 8.06
C HIS A 37 -5.02 40.31 7.67
N THR A 38 -4.16 39.72 6.83
CA THR A 38 -4.35 38.37 6.28
C THR A 38 -4.47 37.29 7.36
N ASP A 39 -3.99 37.55 8.58
CA ASP A 39 -3.97 36.59 9.69
C ASP A 39 -5.26 36.59 10.55
N SER A 40 -6.25 37.45 10.24
CA SER A 40 -7.51 37.50 11.01
C SER A 40 -8.67 36.78 10.29
N PRO A 41 -9.10 35.59 10.77
CA PRO A 41 -10.18 34.83 10.12
C PRO A 41 -11.54 35.55 10.18
N GLU A 42 -11.79 36.33 11.23
CA GLU A 42 -13.02 37.12 11.36
C GLU A 42 -13.10 38.24 10.31
N GLU A 43 -11.99 38.95 10.05
CA GLU A 43 -11.95 40.00 9.03
C GLU A 43 -12.11 39.40 7.62
N ALA A 44 -11.50 38.24 7.37
CA ALA A 44 -11.65 37.51 6.10
C ALA A 44 -13.09 37.05 5.86
N GLN A 45 -13.77 36.51 6.90
CA GLN A 45 -15.17 36.11 6.83
C GLN A 45 -16.11 37.30 6.60
N GLN A 46 -15.88 38.42 7.32
CA GLN A 46 -16.66 39.64 7.12
C GLN A 46 -16.49 40.21 5.71
N LEU A 47 -15.28 40.20 5.17
CA LEU A 47 -15.03 40.61 3.79
C LEU A 47 -15.81 39.71 2.81
N ALA A 48 -15.70 38.39 2.97
CA ALA A 48 -16.39 37.43 2.11
C ALA A 48 -17.91 37.64 2.12
N ASP A 49 -18.49 37.77 3.31
CA ASP A 49 -19.93 38.04 3.50
C ASP A 49 -20.34 39.35 2.81
N MET A 50 -19.59 40.44 3.02
CA MET A 50 -19.93 41.74 2.41
C MET A 50 -19.81 41.72 0.89
N MET A 51 -18.79 41.07 0.34
CA MET A 51 -18.60 40.97 -1.11
C MET A 51 -19.75 40.19 -1.75
N LEU A 52 -20.14 39.04 -1.20
CA LEU A 52 -21.27 38.27 -1.72
C LEU A 52 -22.61 38.99 -1.51
N GLN A 53 -22.84 39.63 -0.36
CA GLN A 53 -24.06 40.41 -0.14
C GLN A 53 -24.20 41.52 -1.19
N GLN A 54 -23.12 42.25 -1.49
CA GLN A 54 -23.14 43.31 -2.51
C GLN A 54 -23.21 42.77 -3.93
N ALA A 55 -22.64 41.58 -4.18
CA ALA A 55 -22.74 40.92 -5.47
C ALA A 55 -24.16 40.45 -5.79
N LEU A 56 -24.95 40.05 -4.79
CA LEU A 56 -26.21 39.32 -4.96
C LEU A 56 -27.46 40.11 -4.53
N VAL A 57 -27.38 41.44 -4.40
CA VAL A 57 -28.51 42.30 -3.99
C VAL A 57 -29.67 42.22 -4.99
N GLY A 58 -29.36 42.28 -6.30
CA GLY A 58 -30.35 42.32 -7.38
C GLY A 58 -30.92 40.95 -7.79
N SER A 59 -31.73 40.92 -8.85
CA SER A 59 -32.15 39.70 -9.54
C SER A 59 -31.01 39.12 -10.40
N THR A 60 -30.13 39.99 -10.88
CA THR A 60 -28.88 39.66 -11.58
C THR A 60 -27.67 39.96 -10.70
N PRO A 61 -26.61 39.11 -10.77
CA PRO A 61 -25.42 39.31 -9.97
C PRO A 61 -24.54 40.42 -10.53
N ASN A 62 -23.86 41.15 -9.63
CA ASN A 62 -22.83 42.10 -10.00
C ASN A 62 -21.53 41.35 -10.35
N MET A 63 -21.33 41.11 -11.65
CA MET A 63 -20.20 40.32 -12.16
C MET A 63 -18.83 40.91 -11.81
N LEU A 64 -18.71 42.22 -11.64
CA LEU A 64 -17.46 42.87 -11.25
C LEU A 64 -17.10 42.56 -9.78
N ILE A 65 -18.09 42.61 -8.89
CA ILE A 65 -17.85 42.25 -7.47
C ILE A 65 -17.57 40.75 -7.35
N LEU A 66 -18.20 39.92 -8.18
CA LEU A 66 -17.88 38.49 -8.24
C LEU A 66 -16.47 38.24 -8.79
N SER A 67 -15.99 39.00 -9.78
CA SER A 67 -14.59 38.86 -10.26
C SER A 67 -13.61 39.20 -9.15
N TYR A 68 -13.87 40.27 -8.40
CA TYR A 68 -13.10 40.63 -7.21
C TYR A 68 -13.10 39.50 -6.18
N PHE A 69 -14.27 38.89 -5.92
CA PHE A 69 -14.40 37.79 -4.96
C PHE A 69 -13.58 36.57 -5.38
N LYS A 70 -13.71 36.14 -6.65
CA LYS A 70 -12.91 35.04 -7.22
C LYS A 70 -11.42 35.34 -7.10
N HIS A 71 -10.99 36.55 -7.47
CA HIS A 71 -9.60 36.94 -7.40
C HIS A 71 -9.07 37.00 -5.96
N THR A 72 -9.86 37.44 -4.98
CA THR A 72 -9.45 37.44 -3.57
C THR A 72 -9.25 36.04 -2.99
N ILE A 73 -9.99 35.04 -3.48
CA ILE A 73 -9.80 33.63 -3.12
C ILE A 73 -8.50 33.12 -3.75
N CYS A 74 -8.34 33.27 -5.07
CA CYS A 74 -7.15 32.78 -5.79
C CYS A 74 -5.84 33.45 -5.31
N SER A 75 -5.90 34.72 -4.92
CA SER A 75 -4.76 35.47 -4.36
C SER A 75 -4.56 35.27 -2.85
N LYS A 76 -5.34 34.38 -2.21
CA LYS A 76 -5.27 34.03 -0.79
C LYS A 76 -5.41 35.22 0.16
N ILE A 77 -6.20 36.23 -0.23
CA ILE A 77 -6.57 37.35 0.64
C ILE A 77 -7.68 36.93 1.59
N ILE A 78 -8.65 36.17 1.07
CA ILE A 78 -9.71 35.52 1.84
C ILE A 78 -9.38 34.04 1.87
N SER A 79 -9.52 33.41 3.03
CA SER A 79 -9.30 31.99 3.17
C SER A 79 -10.42 31.17 2.53
N VAL A 80 -10.14 29.91 2.18
CA VAL A 80 -11.12 29.05 1.51
C VAL A 80 -12.29 28.78 2.44
N MET A 81 -12.00 28.56 3.72
CA MET A 81 -13.02 28.41 4.76
C MET A 81 -13.97 29.60 4.79
N SER A 82 -13.45 30.84 4.90
CA SER A 82 -14.27 32.05 4.95
C SER A 82 -15.13 32.24 3.70
N ALA A 83 -14.56 31.95 2.52
CA ALA A 83 -15.27 32.02 1.26
C ALA A 83 -16.42 31.00 1.17
N VAL A 84 -16.16 29.74 1.53
CA VAL A 84 -17.17 28.67 1.54
C VAL A 84 -18.29 28.99 2.52
N GLN A 85 -17.98 29.43 3.73
CA GLN A 85 -18.98 29.80 4.73
C GLN A 85 -19.88 30.95 4.25
N ALA A 86 -19.33 31.91 3.51
CA ALA A 86 -20.12 33.00 2.94
C ALA A 86 -21.04 32.51 1.81
N VAL A 87 -20.57 31.59 0.96
CA VAL A 87 -21.38 30.99 -0.13
C VAL A 87 -22.53 30.15 0.43
N VAL A 88 -22.26 29.30 1.43
CA VAL A 88 -23.25 28.38 2.03
C VAL A 88 -24.43 29.12 2.68
N LYS A 89 -24.24 30.39 3.09
CA LYS A 89 -25.33 31.24 3.61
C LYS A 89 -26.38 31.60 2.56
N PHE A 90 -26.06 31.52 1.27
CA PHE A 90 -27.00 31.88 0.19
C PHE A 90 -27.95 30.73 -0.12
N THR A 91 -29.23 30.85 0.25
CA THR A 91 -30.23 29.76 0.05
C THR A 91 -31.42 30.15 -0.82
N ASP A 92 -31.43 31.38 -1.34
CA ASP A 92 -32.56 31.96 -2.08
C ASP A 92 -32.57 31.50 -3.55
N VAL A 93 -33.43 30.54 -3.84
CA VAL A 93 -33.60 29.94 -5.18
C VAL A 93 -34.46 30.80 -6.11
N SER A 94 -35.07 31.88 -5.63
CA SER A 94 -35.86 32.79 -6.48
C SER A 94 -35.02 33.60 -7.46
N LYS A 95 -33.68 33.63 -7.29
CA LYS A 95 -32.73 34.38 -8.11
C LYS A 95 -31.84 33.44 -8.96
N PRO A 96 -32.36 32.89 -10.08
CA PRO A 96 -31.66 31.85 -10.85
C PRO A 96 -30.29 32.31 -11.41
N TYR A 97 -30.18 33.56 -11.86
CA TYR A 97 -28.92 34.09 -12.38
C TYR A 97 -27.85 34.27 -11.31
N CYS A 98 -28.24 34.64 -10.09
CA CYS A 98 -27.33 34.74 -8.95
C CYS A 98 -26.77 33.36 -8.59
N ILE A 99 -27.63 32.35 -8.57
CA ILE A 99 -27.23 30.96 -8.34
C ILE A 99 -26.30 30.46 -9.44
N LYS A 100 -26.61 30.73 -10.71
CA LYS A 100 -25.75 30.34 -11.83
C LYS A 100 -24.32 30.85 -11.63
N SER A 101 -24.18 32.14 -11.30
CA SER A 101 -22.85 32.73 -11.06
C SER A 101 -22.18 32.20 -9.79
N LEU A 102 -22.93 31.83 -8.75
CA LEU A 102 -22.36 31.15 -7.59
C LEU A 102 -21.85 29.74 -7.93
N LEU A 103 -22.57 28.98 -8.75
CA LEU A 103 -22.09 27.67 -9.25
C LEU A 103 -20.80 27.84 -10.07
N GLU A 104 -20.65 28.92 -10.83
CA GLU A 104 -19.39 29.25 -11.52
C GLU A 104 -18.26 29.70 -10.58
N VAL A 105 -18.57 30.23 -9.40
CA VAL A 105 -17.58 30.48 -8.35
C VAL A 105 -17.15 29.15 -7.72
N MET A 106 -18.09 28.21 -7.54
CA MET A 106 -17.77 26.90 -6.97
C MET A 106 -16.82 26.06 -7.81
N GLU A 107 -16.70 26.32 -9.10
CA GLU A 107 -15.68 25.65 -9.91
C GLU A 107 -14.25 25.90 -9.39
N ILE A 108 -14.02 26.97 -8.63
CA ILE A 108 -12.74 27.21 -7.93
C ILE A 108 -12.51 26.13 -6.85
N PHE A 109 -13.57 25.71 -6.17
CA PHE A 109 -13.56 24.69 -5.11
C PHE A 109 -13.54 23.25 -5.64
N ALA A 110 -13.70 23.08 -6.95
CA ALA A 110 -13.52 21.79 -7.60
C ALA A 110 -12.04 21.38 -7.70
N HIS A 111 -11.12 22.36 -7.71
CA HIS A 111 -9.70 22.07 -7.47
C HIS A 111 -9.51 21.63 -6.01
N PRO A 112 -8.48 20.81 -5.71
CA PRO A 112 -8.32 20.23 -4.37
C PRO A 112 -8.27 21.35 -3.32
N LEU A 113 -9.26 21.34 -2.42
CA LEU A 113 -9.44 22.37 -1.39
C LEU A 113 -8.21 22.46 -0.47
N SER A 114 -7.48 21.36 -0.31
CA SER A 114 -6.23 21.25 0.43
C SER A 114 -5.13 22.18 -0.08
N TYR A 115 -4.99 22.40 -1.40
CA TYR A 115 -3.95 23.28 -1.96
C TYR A 115 -4.28 24.76 -1.79
N LEU A 116 -5.56 25.09 -1.77
CA LEU A 116 -6.04 26.47 -1.61
C LEU A 116 -6.08 26.87 -0.13
N GLY A 117 -6.40 25.94 0.77
CA GLY A 117 -6.58 26.15 2.22
C GLY A 117 -5.33 26.04 3.08
N LEU A 118 -4.12 26.24 2.54
CA LEU A 118 -2.86 26.11 3.30
C LEU A 118 -2.75 27.03 4.53
N SER A 119 -3.52 28.12 4.58
CA SER A 119 -3.59 29.04 5.71
C SER A 119 -4.74 28.76 6.68
N ASP A 120 -5.63 27.82 6.35
CA ASP A 120 -6.81 27.48 7.15
C ASP A 120 -6.48 26.37 8.16
N ASP A 121 -7.20 26.37 9.28
CA ASP A 121 -7.23 25.21 10.18
C ASP A 121 -7.78 24.00 9.41
N CYS A 122 -7.00 22.91 9.36
CA CYS A 122 -7.34 21.70 8.61
C CYS A 122 -8.70 21.13 9.04
N MET A 123 -9.06 21.25 10.31
CA MET A 123 -10.34 20.74 10.83
C MET A 123 -11.50 21.59 10.33
N ALA A 124 -11.35 22.91 10.37
CA ALA A 124 -12.33 23.84 9.86
C ALA A 124 -12.50 23.74 8.34
N LEU A 125 -11.42 23.41 7.60
CA LEU A 125 -11.47 23.10 6.17
C LEU A 125 -12.29 21.84 5.88
N CYS A 126 -12.13 20.78 6.70
CA CYS A 126 -12.94 19.57 6.61
C CYS A 126 -14.44 19.88 6.81
N GLN A 127 -14.77 20.69 7.82
CA GLN A 127 -16.14 21.16 8.06
C GLN A 127 -16.67 21.99 6.89
N ALA A 128 -15.87 22.91 6.35
CA ALA A 128 -16.22 23.74 5.21
C ALA A 128 -16.52 22.89 3.96
N ALA A 129 -15.66 21.92 3.64
CA ALA A 129 -15.87 21.00 2.51
C ALA A 129 -17.20 20.23 2.63
N LEU A 130 -17.50 19.70 3.82
CA LEU A 130 -18.74 18.96 4.07
C LEU A 130 -19.99 19.86 3.99
N SER A 131 -19.91 21.07 4.54
CA SER A 131 -21.01 22.05 4.46
C SER A 131 -21.26 22.57 3.05
N LEU A 132 -20.21 22.69 2.22
CA LEU A 132 -20.32 23.02 0.79
C LEU A 132 -21.05 21.92 0.02
N LEU A 133 -20.67 20.65 0.24
CA LEU A 133 -21.33 19.49 -0.37
C LEU A 133 -22.82 19.45 0.00
N ARG A 134 -23.13 19.57 1.29
CA ARG A 134 -24.51 19.63 1.78
C ARG A 134 -25.30 20.75 1.11
N TRP A 135 -24.74 21.96 1.07
CA TRP A 135 -25.41 23.11 0.45
C TRP A 135 -25.70 22.88 -1.03
N LEU A 136 -24.78 22.28 -1.77
CA LEU A 136 -24.98 21.93 -3.17
C LEU A 136 -26.12 20.91 -3.35
N LEU A 137 -26.17 19.87 -2.50
CA LEU A 137 -27.28 18.90 -2.51
C LEU A 137 -28.63 19.57 -2.20
N ASP A 138 -28.68 20.48 -1.22
CA ASP A 138 -29.88 21.25 -0.88
C ASP A 138 -30.34 22.15 -2.05
N LEU A 139 -29.40 22.73 -2.82
CA LEU A 139 -29.74 23.48 -4.03
C LEU A 139 -30.30 22.60 -5.13
N LEU A 140 -29.64 21.45 -5.40
CA LEU A 140 -30.12 20.49 -6.40
C LEU A 140 -31.54 20.02 -6.06
N MET A 141 -31.80 19.71 -4.79
CA MET A 141 -33.14 19.36 -4.31
C MET A 141 -34.17 20.45 -4.65
N LYS A 142 -33.85 21.72 -4.36
CA LYS A 142 -34.74 22.85 -4.64
C LYS A 142 -34.93 23.09 -6.14
N PHE A 143 -33.93 22.87 -6.98
CA PHE A 143 -34.08 22.98 -8.44
C PHE A 143 -35.07 21.94 -8.95
N VAL A 144 -34.94 20.68 -8.53
CA VAL A 144 -35.88 19.60 -8.92
C VAL A 144 -37.31 19.94 -8.48
N GLN A 145 -37.50 20.47 -7.27
CA GLN A 145 -38.82 20.92 -6.79
C GLN A 145 -39.41 22.07 -7.63
N LYS A 146 -38.56 23.01 -8.08
CA LYS A 146 -38.98 24.13 -8.95
C LYS A 146 -39.30 23.67 -10.38
N ILE A 147 -38.57 22.70 -10.92
CA ILE A 147 -38.87 22.08 -12.22
C ILE A 147 -40.30 21.51 -12.21
N THR A 148 -40.71 20.84 -11.12
CA THR A 148 -42.06 20.25 -11.00
C THR A 148 -43.17 21.28 -10.74
N SER A 149 -42.86 22.46 -10.18
CA SER A 149 -43.87 23.39 -9.65
C SER A 149 -44.05 24.70 -10.45
N THR A 150 -43.12 25.06 -11.32
CA THR A 150 -43.11 26.39 -11.99
C THR A 150 -43.08 26.34 -13.51
N LYS A 151 -43.62 27.38 -14.16
CA LYS A 151 -43.56 27.59 -15.63
C LYS A 151 -42.13 27.84 -16.18
N LEU A 152 -41.14 28.08 -15.30
CA LEU A 152 -39.73 28.34 -15.64
C LEU A 152 -38.90 27.03 -15.73
N GLN A 153 -39.52 25.94 -16.18
CA GLN A 153 -38.92 24.60 -16.14
C GLN A 153 -37.56 24.53 -16.83
N ALA A 154 -37.42 25.16 -18.00
CA ALA A 154 -36.18 25.14 -18.78
C ALA A 154 -34.98 25.77 -18.04
N GLU A 155 -35.19 26.89 -17.34
CA GLU A 155 -34.10 27.58 -16.62
C GLU A 155 -33.58 26.71 -15.47
N TYR A 156 -34.47 26.12 -14.67
CA TYR A 156 -34.08 25.25 -13.56
C TYR A 156 -33.47 23.92 -14.03
N CYS A 157 -33.84 23.41 -15.21
CA CYS A 157 -33.13 22.28 -15.82
C CYS A 157 -31.66 22.61 -16.11
N THR A 158 -31.38 23.80 -16.68
CA THR A 158 -29.98 24.21 -16.93
C THR A 158 -29.18 24.43 -15.64
N LEU A 159 -29.83 24.92 -14.57
CA LEU A 159 -29.21 25.05 -13.26
C LEU A 159 -28.93 23.68 -12.62
N LEU A 160 -29.84 22.72 -12.79
CA LEU A 160 -29.68 21.35 -12.31
C LEU A 160 -28.50 20.65 -13.01
N GLU A 161 -28.41 20.77 -14.33
CA GLU A 161 -27.28 20.25 -15.11
C GLU A 161 -25.95 20.86 -14.62
N ARG A 162 -25.90 22.19 -14.54
CA ARG A 162 -24.69 22.90 -14.08
C ARG A 162 -24.31 22.55 -12.64
N GLY A 163 -25.28 22.43 -11.74
CA GLY A 163 -25.04 22.01 -10.36
C GLY A 163 -24.54 20.57 -10.27
N THR A 164 -25.03 19.69 -11.15
CA THR A 164 -24.58 18.29 -11.25
C THR A 164 -23.12 18.23 -11.74
N ASP A 165 -22.72 19.06 -12.71
CA ASP A 165 -21.32 19.16 -13.16
C ASP A 165 -20.39 19.61 -12.03
N VAL A 166 -20.82 20.60 -11.23
CA VAL A 166 -20.03 21.07 -10.08
C VAL A 166 -19.91 19.96 -9.02
N LEU A 167 -21.00 19.24 -8.76
CA LEU A 167 -21.01 18.11 -7.82
C LEU A 167 -20.04 17.00 -8.25
N GLU A 168 -20.09 16.63 -9.54
CA GLU A 168 -19.21 15.64 -10.13
C GLU A 168 -17.75 16.02 -9.93
N LYS A 169 -17.37 17.25 -10.32
CA LYS A 169 -15.98 17.71 -10.18
C LYS A 169 -15.52 17.75 -8.71
N LEU A 170 -16.40 18.17 -7.80
CA LEU A 170 -16.09 18.24 -6.36
C LEU A 170 -15.79 16.85 -5.78
N ILE A 171 -16.56 15.82 -6.17
CA ILE A 171 -16.43 14.45 -5.68
C ILE A 171 -15.34 13.66 -6.41
N GLN A 172 -15.04 14.01 -7.67
CA GLN A 172 -14.00 13.32 -8.45
C GLN A 172 -12.60 13.50 -7.83
N SER A 173 -12.33 14.64 -7.20
CA SER A 173 -11.08 14.87 -6.46
C SER A 173 -10.95 13.90 -5.27
N GLN A 174 -9.82 13.19 -5.22
CA GLN A 174 -9.51 12.28 -4.12
C GLN A 174 -9.25 13.04 -2.81
N GLU A 175 -8.63 14.21 -2.90
CA GLU A 175 -8.31 15.07 -1.78
C GLU A 175 -9.58 15.63 -1.12
N ASN A 176 -10.55 16.09 -1.92
CA ASN A 176 -11.83 16.58 -1.41
C ASN A 176 -12.61 15.48 -0.71
N ARG A 177 -12.63 14.27 -1.29
CA ARG A 177 -13.24 13.09 -0.64
C ARG A 177 -12.51 12.70 0.65
N ALA A 178 -11.19 12.83 0.71
CA ALA A 178 -10.43 12.58 1.92
C ALA A 178 -10.78 13.59 3.03
N LEU A 179 -10.89 14.88 2.71
CA LEU A 179 -11.32 15.92 3.65
C LEU A 179 -12.73 15.64 4.19
N MET A 180 -13.67 15.25 3.32
CA MET A 180 -15.05 14.89 3.73
C MET A 180 -15.09 13.60 4.55
N TYR A 181 -14.21 12.63 4.26
CA TYR A 181 -14.06 11.41 5.04
C TYR A 181 -13.55 11.70 6.45
N ILE A 182 -12.58 12.60 6.61
CA ILE A 182 -12.12 13.05 7.93
C ILE A 182 -13.26 13.80 8.65
N ALA A 183 -13.96 14.70 7.94
CA ALA A 183 -15.08 15.47 8.49
C ALA A 183 -16.21 14.58 9.05
N LYS A 184 -16.41 13.38 8.49
CA LYS A 184 -17.40 12.41 8.99
C LYS A 184 -17.16 12.03 10.46
N TYR A 185 -15.91 11.80 10.84
CA TYR A 185 -15.57 11.36 12.20
C TYR A 185 -15.56 12.53 13.18
N GLU A 186 -15.19 13.72 12.71
CA GLU A 186 -15.02 14.91 13.53
C GLU A 186 -16.34 15.68 13.70
N TYR A 187 -17.22 15.66 12.70
CA TYR A 187 -18.51 16.35 12.70
C TYR A 187 -19.66 15.39 12.32
N PRO A 188 -19.97 14.39 13.16
CA PRO A 188 -20.97 13.37 12.86
C PRO A 188 -22.37 13.94 12.63
N ASP A 189 -22.75 14.99 13.37
CA ASP A 189 -24.05 15.67 13.22
C ASP A 189 -24.18 16.32 11.84
N LEU A 190 -23.14 17.03 11.39
CA LEU A 190 -23.13 17.68 10.07
C LEU A 190 -23.16 16.64 8.94
N TYR A 191 -22.46 15.52 9.14
CA TYR A 191 -22.44 14.41 8.20
C TYR A 191 -23.81 13.75 8.07
N GLY A 192 -24.50 13.49 9.19
CA GLY A 192 -25.86 12.94 9.17
C GLY A 192 -26.84 13.82 8.41
N VAL A 193 -26.75 15.15 8.57
CA VAL A 193 -27.60 16.08 7.81
C VAL A 193 -27.27 16.09 6.31
N MET A 194 -26.01 15.88 5.94
CA MET A 194 -25.60 15.73 4.54
C MET A 194 -26.18 14.43 3.93
N GLU A 195 -26.16 13.33 4.66
CA GLU A 195 -26.78 12.06 4.21
C GLU A 195 -28.29 12.19 4.02
N GLU A 196 -28.97 12.89 4.94
CA GLU A 196 -30.38 13.19 4.76
C GLU A 196 -30.65 14.01 3.49
N ALA A 197 -29.80 14.99 3.18
CA ALA A 197 -29.92 15.81 1.99
C ALA A 197 -29.72 14.98 0.71
N GLU A 198 -28.71 14.12 0.67
CA GLU A 198 -28.48 13.15 -0.41
C GLU A 198 -29.73 12.28 -0.65
N THR A 199 -30.27 11.69 0.42
CA THR A 199 -31.43 10.80 0.32
C THR A 199 -32.68 11.53 -0.15
N LYS A 200 -32.85 12.80 0.26
CA LYS A 200 -33.95 13.65 -0.22
C LYS A 200 -33.82 13.94 -1.72
N VAL A 201 -32.64 14.30 -2.22
CA VAL A 201 -32.39 14.51 -3.66
C VAL A 201 -32.70 13.23 -4.45
N ARG A 202 -32.19 12.09 -3.97
CA ARG A 202 -32.39 10.78 -4.60
C ARG A 202 -33.87 10.42 -4.75
N ARG A 203 -34.68 10.65 -3.72
CA ARG A 203 -36.12 10.35 -3.76
C ARG A 203 -36.88 11.26 -4.72
N ILE A 204 -36.58 12.56 -4.72
CA ILE A 204 -37.34 13.53 -5.51
C ILE A 204 -37.02 13.37 -7.01
N ILE A 205 -35.77 13.06 -7.38
CA ILE A 205 -35.40 12.97 -8.79
C ILE A 205 -36.02 11.77 -9.52
N VAL A 206 -36.34 10.67 -8.83
CA VAL A 206 -37.01 9.49 -9.44
C VAL A 206 -38.36 9.87 -10.06
N HIS A 207 -39.08 10.80 -9.43
CA HIS A 207 -40.45 11.15 -9.79
C HIS A 207 -40.56 12.48 -10.55
N SER A 208 -39.43 13.07 -10.99
CA SER A 208 -39.39 14.38 -11.61
C SER A 208 -39.26 14.30 -13.14
N PRO A 209 -39.86 15.23 -13.91
CA PRO A 209 -39.76 15.27 -15.38
C PRO A 209 -38.42 15.88 -15.84
N VAL A 210 -37.31 15.29 -15.38
CA VAL A 210 -35.93 15.65 -15.77
C VAL A 210 -35.46 14.73 -16.88
N ASP A 211 -34.57 15.20 -17.75
CA ASP A 211 -33.95 14.38 -18.78
C ASP A 211 -33.21 13.17 -18.17
N ALA A 212 -33.34 12.01 -18.81
CA ALA A 212 -32.77 10.74 -18.36
C ALA A 212 -31.23 10.80 -18.28
N THR A 213 -30.59 11.62 -19.12
CA THR A 213 -29.13 11.81 -19.12
C THR A 213 -28.65 12.49 -17.83
N ILE A 214 -29.27 13.63 -17.47
CA ILE A 214 -28.98 14.39 -16.25
C ILE A 214 -29.32 13.55 -15.01
N GLN A 215 -30.44 12.83 -15.05
CA GLN A 215 -30.87 11.96 -13.98
C GLN A 215 -29.84 10.84 -13.70
N SER A 216 -29.38 10.14 -14.74
CA SER A 216 -28.35 9.10 -14.62
C SER A 216 -27.04 9.64 -14.05
N LYS A 217 -26.59 10.79 -14.58
CA LYS A 217 -25.37 11.46 -14.12
C LYS A 217 -25.45 11.87 -12.65
N LEU A 218 -26.60 12.40 -12.22
CA LEU A 218 -26.80 12.77 -10.82
C LEU A 218 -26.81 11.53 -9.92
N PHE A 219 -27.45 10.43 -10.32
CA PHE A 219 -27.41 9.19 -9.55
C PHE A 219 -25.99 8.65 -9.37
N GLU A 220 -25.15 8.68 -10.41
CA GLU A 220 -23.73 8.29 -10.30
C GLU A 220 -22.98 9.17 -9.29
N CYS A 221 -23.23 10.48 -9.31
CA CYS A 221 -22.65 11.40 -8.32
C CYS A 221 -23.12 11.08 -6.90
N LEU A 222 -24.41 10.84 -6.69
CA LEU A 222 -24.99 10.51 -5.39
C LEU A 222 -24.45 9.17 -4.85
N GLU A 223 -24.24 8.16 -5.70
CA GLU A 223 -23.54 6.92 -5.31
C GLU A 223 -22.11 7.21 -4.81
N LYS A 224 -21.38 8.07 -5.50
CA LYS A 224 -20.03 8.48 -5.08
C LYS A 224 -20.05 9.25 -3.76
N VAL A 225 -21.08 10.07 -3.48
CA VAL A 225 -21.28 10.74 -2.18
C VAL A 225 -21.41 9.71 -1.05
N ILE A 226 -22.29 8.73 -1.21
CA ILE A 226 -22.47 7.66 -0.19
C ILE A 226 -21.17 6.86 -0.01
N CYS A 227 -20.45 6.60 -1.10
CA CYS A 227 -19.18 5.89 -1.06
C CYS A 227 -18.05 6.65 -0.33
N ILE A 228 -18.22 7.93 0.03
CA ILE A 228 -17.27 8.63 0.93
C ILE A 228 -17.10 7.83 2.23
N GLN A 229 -18.14 7.14 2.72
CA GLN A 229 -18.03 6.27 3.89
C GLN A 229 -16.99 5.15 3.74
N LYS A 230 -16.75 4.69 2.50
CA LYS A 230 -15.86 3.58 2.13
C LYS A 230 -14.57 4.10 1.49
N PHE A 231 -14.16 5.32 1.81
CA PHE A 231 -12.93 5.88 1.28
C PHE A 231 -11.77 4.92 1.57
N PRO A 232 -10.96 4.53 0.56
CA PRO A 232 -9.90 3.57 0.76
C PRO A 232 -8.81 4.20 1.66
N VAL A 233 -8.89 3.91 2.96
CA VAL A 233 -7.84 4.22 3.92
C VAL A 233 -6.88 3.04 3.91
N GLY A 234 -5.88 3.12 3.04
CA GLY A 234 -4.80 2.16 2.97
C GLY A 234 -3.65 2.76 2.17
N PRO A 235 -2.40 2.29 2.39
CA PRO A 235 -1.31 2.67 1.52
C PRO A 235 -1.68 2.25 0.10
N GLN A 236 -1.90 3.23 -0.78
CA GLN A 236 -1.93 2.94 -2.20
C GLN A 236 -0.54 2.43 -2.59
N PRO A 237 -0.43 1.49 -3.54
CA PRO A 237 0.88 1.10 -4.04
C PRO A 237 1.62 2.37 -4.49
N ASN A 238 2.71 2.70 -3.78
CA ASN A 238 3.53 3.86 -4.09
C ASN A 238 4.37 3.62 -5.35
N ILE A 239 4.47 2.35 -5.77
CA ILE A 239 5.30 1.89 -6.88
C ILE A 239 4.43 1.02 -7.79
N ASP A 240 4.22 1.48 -9.02
CA ASP A 240 3.63 0.66 -10.06
C ASP A 240 4.68 -0.31 -10.62
N VAL A 241 4.53 -1.60 -10.28
CA VAL A 241 5.40 -2.68 -10.78
C VAL A 241 4.74 -3.49 -11.90
N SER A 242 3.57 -3.08 -12.40
CA SER A 242 2.78 -3.84 -13.38
C SER A 242 3.50 -4.12 -14.70
N PHE A 243 4.51 -3.31 -15.04
CA PHE A 243 5.30 -3.44 -16.26
C PHE A 243 6.47 -4.43 -16.18
N HIS A 244 6.78 -4.97 -15.00
CA HIS A 244 7.95 -5.83 -14.81
C HIS A 244 7.58 -7.31 -14.88
N SER A 245 8.28 -8.06 -15.73
CA SER A 245 8.17 -9.53 -15.80
C SER A 245 8.77 -10.25 -14.59
N LEU A 246 9.57 -9.54 -13.77
CA LEU A 246 10.26 -10.01 -12.57
C LEU A 246 10.10 -9.00 -11.44
N ASN A 247 9.77 -9.48 -10.24
CA ASN A 247 9.81 -8.63 -9.06
C ASN A 247 11.24 -8.55 -8.51
N ILE A 248 11.95 -7.50 -8.92
CA ILE A 248 13.37 -7.30 -8.56
C ILE A 248 13.56 -7.20 -7.05
N SER A 249 12.64 -6.54 -6.33
CA SER A 249 12.75 -6.36 -4.88
C SER A 249 12.68 -7.70 -4.13
N ILE A 250 11.70 -8.55 -4.47
CA ILE A 250 11.60 -9.89 -3.90
C ILE A 250 12.84 -10.72 -4.27
N ASN A 251 13.29 -10.62 -5.52
CA ASN A 251 14.43 -11.39 -6.00
C ASN A 251 15.71 -11.03 -5.22
N VAL A 252 16.02 -9.74 -5.11
CA VAL A 252 17.20 -9.24 -4.39
C VAL A 252 17.15 -9.58 -2.91
N VAL A 253 16.02 -9.34 -2.23
CA VAL A 253 15.90 -9.66 -0.79
C VAL A 253 16.05 -11.15 -0.53
N THR A 254 15.43 -11.99 -1.37
CA THR A 254 15.56 -13.45 -1.26
C THR A 254 17.00 -13.90 -1.54
N GLY A 255 17.68 -13.32 -2.53
CA GLY A 255 19.07 -13.64 -2.86
C GLY A 255 20.06 -13.23 -1.76
N ILE A 256 19.90 -12.03 -1.19
CA ILE A 256 20.69 -11.58 -0.03
C ILE A 256 20.50 -12.55 1.13
N GLU A 257 19.26 -12.94 1.42
CA GLU A 257 18.97 -13.86 2.52
C GLU A 257 19.50 -15.27 2.27
N ALA A 258 19.43 -15.77 1.04
CA ALA A 258 19.91 -17.10 0.69
C ALA A 258 21.46 -17.21 0.72
N VAL A 259 22.17 -16.19 0.24
CA VAL A 259 23.62 -16.26 0.01
C VAL A 259 24.43 -15.56 1.10
N LEU A 260 23.99 -14.38 1.54
CA LEU A 260 24.73 -13.52 2.47
C LEU A 260 24.27 -13.71 3.91
N ASN A 261 22.98 -13.92 4.14
CA ASN A 261 22.41 -14.03 5.50
C ASN A 261 21.68 -15.36 5.77
N PRO A 262 22.30 -16.52 5.51
CA PRO A 262 21.60 -17.81 5.65
C PRO A 262 21.13 -18.09 7.09
N THR A 263 21.78 -17.50 8.10
CA THR A 263 21.49 -17.66 9.54
C THR A 263 20.42 -16.72 10.10
N ASN A 264 19.98 -15.72 9.34
CA ASN A 264 18.99 -14.74 9.81
C ASN A 264 17.65 -15.40 10.20
N ASP A 265 16.94 -14.75 11.11
CA ASP A 265 15.65 -15.21 11.61
C ASP A 265 14.54 -15.05 10.57
N ILE A 266 13.72 -16.10 10.43
CA ILE A 266 12.61 -16.15 9.47
C ILE A 266 11.59 -15.01 9.65
N PRO A 267 11.17 -14.62 10.88
CA PRO A 267 10.23 -13.52 11.07
C PRO A 267 10.67 -12.20 10.44
N LEU A 268 11.97 -11.87 10.47
CA LEU A 268 12.49 -10.62 9.91
C LEU A 268 12.30 -10.57 8.40
N LEU A 269 12.61 -11.67 7.71
CA LEU A 269 12.41 -11.78 6.27
C LEU A 269 10.92 -11.68 5.92
N VAL A 270 10.05 -12.35 6.69
CA VAL A 270 8.60 -12.32 6.47
C VAL A 270 8.05 -10.90 6.58
N GLU A 271 8.51 -10.14 7.57
CA GLU A 271 8.14 -8.72 7.73
C GLU A 271 8.57 -7.88 6.52
N GLN A 272 9.82 -8.04 6.07
CA GLN A 272 10.34 -7.34 4.88
C GLN A 272 9.54 -7.68 3.62
N LEU A 273 9.19 -8.95 3.40
CA LEU A 273 8.37 -9.39 2.27
C LEU A 273 6.96 -8.79 2.33
N LEU A 274 6.38 -8.65 3.53
CA LEU A 274 5.07 -8.02 3.73
C LEU A 274 5.09 -6.53 3.47
N GLU A 275 6.17 -5.84 3.83
CA GLU A 275 6.36 -4.43 3.50
C GLU A 275 6.49 -4.22 1.99
N ILE A 276 7.29 -5.03 1.31
CA ILE A 276 7.43 -4.98 -0.17
C ILE A 276 6.08 -5.24 -0.84
N GLN A 277 5.34 -6.26 -0.38
CA GLN A 277 4.01 -6.56 -0.88
C GLN A 277 3.07 -5.35 -0.75
N ARG A 278 3.07 -4.68 0.40
CA ARG A 278 2.24 -3.49 0.66
C ARG A 278 2.66 -2.31 -0.19
N ALA A 279 3.95 -2.02 -0.28
CA ALA A 279 4.48 -0.90 -1.05
C ALA A 279 4.20 -1.02 -2.56
N GLN A 280 4.20 -2.23 -3.09
CA GLN A 280 4.02 -2.52 -4.52
C GLN A 280 2.60 -2.98 -4.88
N GLY A 281 1.70 -3.14 -3.91
CA GLY A 281 0.33 -3.63 -4.15
C GLY A 281 0.27 -5.04 -4.72
N LEU A 282 1.26 -5.90 -4.41
CA LEU A 282 1.33 -7.25 -4.94
C LEU A 282 0.24 -8.15 -4.36
N SER A 283 -0.38 -8.95 -5.22
CA SER A 283 -1.27 -10.03 -4.77
C SER A 283 -0.46 -11.13 -4.07
N ARG A 284 -1.08 -11.82 -3.10
CA ARG A 284 -0.43 -12.90 -2.35
C ARG A 284 0.01 -14.08 -3.24
N PRO A 285 -0.79 -14.53 -4.24
CA PRO A 285 -0.34 -15.54 -5.19
C PRO A 285 0.91 -15.11 -5.99
N ASN A 286 1.02 -13.83 -6.36
CA ASN A 286 2.20 -13.32 -7.04
C ASN A 286 3.43 -13.33 -6.13
N LEU A 287 3.29 -12.96 -4.85
CA LEU A 287 4.39 -13.05 -3.89
C LEU A 287 4.93 -14.48 -3.77
N TYR A 288 4.03 -15.48 -3.65
CA TYR A 288 4.44 -16.89 -3.58
C TYR A 288 5.15 -17.35 -4.85
N CYS A 289 4.60 -17.01 -6.02
CA CYS A 289 5.21 -17.34 -7.31
C CYS A 289 6.61 -16.71 -7.44
N GLU A 290 6.78 -15.43 -7.10
CA GLU A 290 8.07 -14.74 -7.18
C GLU A 290 9.12 -15.33 -6.23
N LEU A 291 8.72 -15.70 -5.01
CA LEU A 291 9.61 -16.36 -4.05
C LEU A 291 10.11 -17.71 -4.58
N LEU A 292 9.18 -18.55 -5.04
CA LEU A 292 9.50 -19.87 -5.59
C LEU A 292 10.36 -19.75 -6.85
N ARG A 293 10.00 -18.82 -7.75
CA ARG A 293 10.72 -18.55 -8.98
C ARG A 293 12.14 -18.07 -8.70
N THR A 294 12.32 -17.16 -7.75
CA THR A 294 13.65 -16.68 -7.34
C THR A 294 14.51 -17.82 -6.80
N CYS A 295 13.95 -18.70 -5.98
CA CYS A 295 14.67 -19.86 -5.44
C CYS A 295 15.15 -20.80 -6.56
N LEU A 296 14.30 -21.09 -7.54
CA LEU A 296 14.64 -21.94 -8.68
C LEU A 296 15.67 -21.28 -9.60
N MET A 297 15.55 -19.98 -9.86
CA MET A 297 16.56 -19.20 -10.58
C MET A 297 17.91 -19.26 -9.87
N GLY A 298 17.94 -19.06 -8.55
CA GLY A 298 19.15 -19.13 -7.74
C GLY A 298 19.79 -20.52 -7.76
N MET A 299 19.00 -21.60 -7.66
CA MET A 299 19.51 -22.97 -7.80
C MET A 299 20.09 -23.24 -9.19
N ALA A 300 19.41 -22.78 -10.24
CA ALA A 300 19.88 -22.96 -11.61
C ALA A 300 21.17 -22.17 -11.90
N ASP A 301 21.35 -21.00 -11.30
CA ASP A 301 22.55 -20.19 -11.48
C ASP A 301 23.73 -20.73 -10.67
N ALA A 302 23.47 -21.15 -9.43
CA ALA A 302 24.49 -21.64 -8.50
C ALA A 302 24.90 -23.11 -8.74
N ALA A 303 24.22 -23.86 -9.61
CA ALA A 303 24.52 -25.26 -9.88
C ALA A 303 25.97 -25.48 -10.36
N GLY A 304 26.73 -26.31 -9.64
CA GLY A 304 28.16 -26.55 -9.88
C GLY A 304 29.09 -25.48 -9.32
N GLY A 305 28.54 -24.45 -8.65
CA GLY A 305 29.27 -23.35 -8.04
C GLY A 305 29.41 -23.47 -6.52
N THR A 306 30.03 -22.46 -5.90
CA THR A 306 30.28 -22.42 -4.45
C THR A 306 29.02 -22.17 -3.61
N ASP A 307 28.00 -21.55 -4.19
CA ASP A 307 26.75 -21.21 -3.50
C ASP A 307 25.64 -22.25 -3.70
N GLU A 308 25.91 -23.37 -4.40
CA GLU A 308 24.92 -24.41 -4.69
C GLU A 308 24.23 -24.92 -3.42
N LEU A 309 25.02 -25.22 -2.38
CA LEU A 309 24.51 -25.73 -1.10
C LEU A 309 23.70 -24.67 -0.34
N LYS A 310 24.06 -23.40 -0.45
CA LYS A 310 23.33 -22.30 0.19
C LYS A 310 21.93 -22.18 -0.43
N TRP A 311 21.85 -22.13 -1.75
CA TRP A 311 20.57 -22.07 -2.47
C TRP A 311 19.72 -23.30 -2.25
N ALA A 312 20.29 -24.51 -2.29
CA ALA A 312 19.56 -25.74 -2.01
C ALA A 312 19.04 -25.78 -0.56
N SER A 313 19.84 -25.36 0.42
CA SER A 313 19.41 -25.29 1.82
C SER A 313 18.31 -24.25 2.04
N PHE A 314 18.41 -23.08 1.42
CA PHE A 314 17.38 -22.05 1.47
C PHE A 314 16.07 -22.56 0.85
N THR A 315 16.15 -23.14 -0.35
CA THR A 315 14.99 -23.58 -1.13
C THR A 315 14.25 -24.74 -0.48
N TYR A 316 14.96 -25.75 0.02
CA TYR A 316 14.32 -26.97 0.55
C TYR A 316 14.08 -26.95 2.06
N LEU A 317 14.79 -26.11 2.83
CA LEU A 317 14.66 -26.08 4.29
C LEU A 317 14.11 -24.76 4.84
N LYS A 318 14.56 -23.61 4.34
CA LYS A 318 14.15 -22.30 4.89
C LYS A 318 12.84 -21.81 4.27
N LEU A 319 12.69 -21.91 2.95
CA LEU A 319 11.51 -21.47 2.20
C LEU A 319 10.20 -22.11 2.67
N PRO A 320 10.09 -23.43 2.93
CA PRO A 320 8.85 -24.01 3.45
C PRO A 320 8.40 -23.35 4.76
N ASN A 321 9.35 -23.06 5.66
CA ASN A 321 9.06 -22.38 6.92
C ASN A 321 8.63 -20.92 6.73
N ILE A 322 9.23 -20.21 5.77
CA ILE A 322 8.84 -18.84 5.38
C ILE A 322 7.39 -18.84 4.88
N LEU A 323 7.03 -19.78 3.99
CA LEU A 323 5.66 -19.93 3.48
C LEU A 323 4.68 -20.30 4.59
N THR A 324 5.05 -21.21 5.50
CA THR A 324 4.22 -21.52 6.68
C THR A 324 3.97 -20.28 7.55
N ALA A 325 4.98 -19.44 7.76
CA ALA A 325 4.83 -18.20 8.53
C ALA A 325 3.90 -17.21 7.81
N LEU A 326 4.06 -17.02 6.49
CA LEU A 326 3.20 -16.15 5.68
C LEU A 326 1.73 -16.59 5.68
N VAL A 327 1.49 -17.90 5.57
CA VAL A 327 0.14 -18.49 5.60
C VAL A 327 -0.52 -18.31 6.98
N LYS A 328 0.24 -18.50 8.08
CA LYS A 328 -0.28 -18.34 9.45
C LYS A 328 -0.72 -16.92 9.79
N LEU A 329 -0.14 -15.90 9.16
CA LEU A 329 -0.45 -14.49 9.41
C LEU A 329 -1.82 -14.05 8.84
N ARG A 330 -2.49 -14.90 8.05
CA ARG A 330 -3.85 -14.66 7.54
C ARG A 330 -4.69 -15.93 7.64
N PRO A 331 -5.21 -16.28 8.84
CA PRO A 331 -6.02 -17.48 9.04
C PRO A 331 -7.42 -17.39 8.42
N ASP A 332 -7.91 -16.18 8.13
CA ASP A 332 -9.24 -15.97 7.55
C ASP A 332 -9.20 -16.06 6.01
N ILE A 333 -9.88 -17.10 5.51
CA ILE A 333 -10.29 -17.38 4.11
C ILE A 333 -9.13 -17.76 3.15
N VAL A 334 -9.05 -19.08 2.90
CA VAL A 334 -8.41 -19.80 1.78
C VAL A 334 -6.94 -19.48 1.46
N ALA A 335 -6.08 -19.35 2.48
CA ALA A 335 -4.62 -19.25 2.28
C ALA A 335 -4.02 -20.41 1.47
N THR A 336 -4.63 -21.60 1.53
CA THR A 336 -4.25 -22.77 0.73
C THR A 336 -4.54 -22.57 -0.77
N ASP A 337 -5.61 -21.86 -1.13
CA ASP A 337 -5.94 -21.57 -2.53
C ASP A 337 -5.08 -20.44 -3.09
N GLU A 338 -4.73 -19.43 -2.29
CA GLU A 338 -3.75 -18.40 -2.73
C GLU A 338 -2.38 -19.02 -3.04
N LEU A 339 -1.93 -19.99 -2.23
CA LEU A 339 -0.70 -20.75 -2.49
C LEU A 339 -0.83 -21.63 -3.74
N HIS A 340 -1.95 -22.33 -3.89
CA HIS A 340 -2.25 -23.12 -5.08
C HIS A 340 -2.25 -22.28 -6.37
N GLN A 341 -2.86 -21.09 -6.33
CA GLN A 341 -2.82 -20.13 -7.44
C GLN A 341 -1.39 -19.67 -7.75
N GLY A 342 -0.57 -19.41 -6.71
CA GLY A 342 0.84 -19.07 -6.87
C GLY A 342 1.66 -20.20 -7.52
N LEU A 343 1.41 -21.44 -7.12
CA LEU A 343 2.03 -22.64 -7.70
C LEU A 343 1.62 -22.83 -9.17
N ASN A 344 0.35 -22.60 -9.51
CA ASN A 344 -0.10 -22.68 -10.89
C ASN A 344 0.56 -21.63 -11.80
N LYS A 345 0.79 -20.41 -11.30
CA LYS A 345 1.56 -19.39 -12.02
C LYS A 345 3.02 -19.77 -12.18
N LEU A 346 3.60 -20.48 -11.21
CA LEU A 346 4.98 -20.96 -11.31
C LEU A 346 5.15 -21.97 -12.45
N LEU A 347 4.16 -22.87 -12.64
CA LEU A 347 4.21 -23.89 -13.69
C LEU A 347 4.22 -23.31 -15.11
N ASP A 348 3.74 -22.08 -15.29
CA ASP A 348 3.80 -21.39 -16.59
C ASP A 348 5.25 -21.11 -17.04
N PHE A 349 6.21 -21.09 -16.11
CA PHE A 349 7.65 -20.89 -16.41
C PHE A 349 8.38 -22.19 -16.79
N VAL A 350 7.82 -22.96 -17.73
CA VAL A 350 8.32 -24.30 -18.12
C VAL A 350 9.81 -24.33 -18.44
N SER A 351 10.33 -23.34 -19.18
CA SER A 351 11.74 -23.27 -19.58
C SER A 351 12.68 -23.11 -18.39
N LEU A 352 12.32 -22.30 -17.40
CA LEU A 352 13.09 -22.15 -16.16
C LEU A 352 13.12 -23.45 -15.38
N LEU A 353 11.97 -24.12 -15.25
CA LEU A 353 11.87 -25.39 -14.53
C LEU A 353 12.73 -26.47 -15.22
N ASP A 354 12.63 -26.58 -16.54
CA ASP A 354 13.42 -27.55 -17.32
C ASP A 354 14.93 -27.30 -17.20
N VAL A 355 15.38 -26.03 -17.20
CA VAL A 355 16.79 -25.66 -17.00
C VAL A 355 17.23 -25.96 -15.57
N THR A 356 16.42 -25.61 -14.57
CA THR A 356 16.74 -25.83 -13.15
C THR A 356 16.93 -27.31 -12.86
N ASP A 357 15.98 -28.13 -13.30
CA ASP A 357 16.05 -29.58 -13.14
C ASP A 357 17.26 -30.19 -13.87
N SER A 358 17.80 -29.50 -14.91
CA SER A 358 18.84 -30.05 -15.81
C SER A 358 20.19 -29.86 -15.16
N LYS A 359 20.38 -28.66 -14.65
CA LYS A 359 21.57 -28.27 -13.92
C LYS A 359 21.64 -28.90 -12.53
N CYS A 360 20.52 -29.05 -11.84
CA CYS A 360 20.48 -29.64 -10.49
C CYS A 360 20.38 -31.17 -10.49
N HIS A 361 20.21 -31.79 -11.67
CA HIS A 361 20.01 -33.24 -11.83
C HIS A 361 18.88 -33.83 -10.96
N CYS A 362 17.83 -33.05 -10.69
CA CYS A 362 16.72 -33.44 -9.83
C CYS A 362 15.38 -32.90 -10.34
N ASP A 363 14.27 -33.53 -9.96
CA ASP A 363 12.92 -32.97 -10.14
C ASP A 363 12.64 -31.95 -9.02
N SER A 364 13.07 -30.71 -9.24
CA SER A 364 13.11 -29.67 -8.22
C SER A 364 11.71 -29.33 -7.67
N VAL A 365 10.70 -29.34 -8.54
CA VAL A 365 9.30 -29.09 -8.18
C VAL A 365 8.75 -30.24 -7.35
N SER A 366 8.95 -31.50 -7.76
CA SER A 366 8.46 -32.64 -6.97
C SER A 366 9.10 -32.71 -5.59
N PHE A 367 10.40 -32.39 -5.46
CA PHE A 367 11.06 -32.31 -4.15
C PHE A 367 10.47 -31.22 -3.25
N LEU A 368 10.20 -30.02 -3.80
CA LEU A 368 9.54 -28.94 -3.06
C LEU A 368 8.14 -29.33 -2.61
N MET A 369 7.34 -29.91 -3.51
CA MET A 369 5.97 -30.28 -3.20
C MET A 369 5.91 -31.40 -2.17
N HIS A 370 6.84 -32.37 -2.23
CA HIS A 370 6.97 -33.40 -1.21
C HIS A 370 7.24 -32.79 0.17
N GLU A 371 8.13 -31.81 0.30
CA GLU A 371 8.38 -31.14 1.59
C GLU A 371 7.16 -30.32 2.06
N PHE A 372 6.45 -29.65 1.14
CA PHE A 372 5.22 -28.90 1.45
C PHE A 372 4.09 -29.81 1.94
N CYS A 373 3.92 -30.99 1.35
CA CYS A 373 2.91 -31.98 1.75
C CYS A 373 3.32 -32.73 3.03
N SER A 374 4.49 -33.38 3.03
CA SER A 374 4.85 -34.36 4.07
C SER A 374 5.24 -33.76 5.42
N LYS A 375 5.87 -32.56 5.44
CA LYS A 375 6.41 -31.97 6.68
C LYS A 375 5.71 -30.70 7.12
N HIS A 376 5.23 -29.89 6.18
CA HIS A 376 4.69 -28.56 6.48
C HIS A 376 3.16 -28.46 6.36
N ASN A 377 2.48 -29.49 5.85
CA ASN A 377 1.02 -29.52 5.62
C ASN A 377 0.50 -28.25 4.91
N LEU A 378 1.29 -27.72 3.96
CA LEU A 378 0.97 -26.49 3.22
C LEU A 378 0.01 -26.73 2.06
N ILE A 379 0.04 -27.93 1.48
CA ILE A 379 -0.78 -28.36 0.34
C ILE A 379 -1.41 -29.73 0.65
N SER A 380 -2.54 -30.03 0.01
CA SER A 380 -3.15 -31.36 0.08
C SER A 380 -2.41 -32.33 -0.85
N GLU A 381 -2.56 -33.63 -0.58
CA GLU A 381 -2.03 -34.69 -1.44
C GLU A 381 -2.66 -34.62 -2.85
N GLU A 382 -3.92 -34.22 -2.96
CA GLU A 382 -4.60 -34.02 -4.25
C GLU A 382 -3.92 -32.92 -5.08
N THR A 383 -3.66 -31.76 -4.48
CA THR A 383 -2.95 -30.65 -5.13
C THR A 383 -1.53 -31.03 -5.51
N TYR A 384 -0.83 -31.83 -4.69
CA TYR A 384 0.49 -32.34 -5.02
C TYR A 384 0.45 -33.20 -6.29
N GLN A 385 -0.47 -34.16 -6.38
CA GLN A 385 -0.59 -35.01 -7.56
C GLN A 385 -0.99 -34.22 -8.81
N GLU A 386 -1.86 -33.21 -8.67
CA GLU A 386 -2.25 -32.32 -9.77
C GLU A 386 -1.05 -31.55 -10.35
N ILE A 387 -0.28 -30.89 -9.48
CA ILE A 387 0.91 -30.12 -9.87
C ILE A 387 1.95 -31.03 -10.54
N ARG A 388 2.18 -32.21 -9.96
CA ARG A 388 3.12 -33.20 -10.49
C ARG A 388 2.71 -33.68 -11.88
N ASN A 389 1.42 -34.00 -12.06
CA ASN A 389 0.89 -34.44 -13.35
C ASN A 389 0.96 -33.32 -14.40
N ARG A 390 0.62 -32.08 -14.03
CA ARG A 390 0.73 -30.92 -14.93
C ARG A 390 2.18 -30.71 -15.36
N ARG A 391 3.12 -30.73 -14.40
CA ARG A 391 4.56 -30.60 -14.69
C ARG A 391 5.05 -31.69 -15.66
N HIS A 392 4.62 -32.94 -15.46
CA HIS A 392 4.99 -34.04 -16.35
C HIS A 392 4.44 -33.90 -17.78
N ARG A 393 3.22 -33.35 -17.93
CA ARG A 393 2.62 -33.09 -19.26
C ARG A 393 3.29 -31.95 -20.02
N GLU A 394 3.69 -30.89 -19.30
CA GLU A 394 4.18 -29.65 -19.91
C GLU A 394 5.71 -29.63 -20.09
N SER A 395 6.46 -30.46 -19.37
CA SER A 395 7.93 -30.51 -19.51
C SER A 395 8.34 -30.97 -20.91
N GLN A 396 9.28 -30.24 -21.51
CA GLN A 396 9.82 -30.55 -22.83
C GLN A 396 11.04 -31.48 -22.77
N ARG A 397 11.33 -32.04 -21.59
CA ARG A 397 12.43 -32.97 -21.39
C ARG A 397 12.16 -34.31 -22.07
N GLN A 398 12.82 -34.55 -23.19
CA GLN A 398 12.96 -35.90 -23.72
C GLN A 398 13.92 -36.69 -22.82
N GLY A 399 13.37 -37.55 -21.96
CA GLY A 399 14.07 -38.65 -21.28
C GLY A 399 15.40 -38.29 -20.61
N CYS A 400 15.37 -37.63 -19.45
CA CYS A 400 16.51 -37.71 -18.53
C CYS A 400 16.62 -39.17 -18.04
N GLN A 401 17.56 -39.93 -18.60
CA GLN A 401 18.10 -41.08 -17.88
C GLN A 401 18.68 -40.55 -16.57
N GLU A 402 18.22 -41.09 -15.43
CA GLU A 402 18.80 -40.80 -14.12
C GLU A 402 20.32 -41.05 -14.19
N PRO A 403 21.18 -40.03 -14.01
CA PRO A 403 22.60 -40.28 -13.92
C PRO A 403 22.83 -41.10 -12.65
N THR A 404 23.17 -42.37 -12.82
CA THR A 404 23.25 -43.40 -11.77
C THR A 404 24.35 -43.15 -10.74
N ASN A 405 25.12 -42.05 -10.86
CA ASN A 405 26.32 -41.77 -10.05
C ASN A 405 26.41 -40.35 -9.44
N LEU A 406 25.45 -39.43 -9.67
CA LEU A 406 25.46 -38.09 -9.07
C LEU A 406 24.24 -37.90 -8.19
N GLN A 407 24.42 -37.92 -6.86
CA GLN A 407 23.35 -37.59 -5.92
C GLN A 407 23.11 -36.07 -5.90
N PRO A 408 21.88 -35.59 -6.12
CA PRO A 408 21.57 -34.16 -6.07
C PRO A 408 21.81 -33.57 -4.68
N SER A 409 22.32 -32.34 -4.63
CA SER A 409 22.49 -31.57 -3.38
C SER A 409 21.21 -31.48 -2.55
N ALA A 410 20.04 -31.45 -3.21
CA ALA A 410 18.72 -31.53 -2.58
C ALA A 410 18.56 -32.79 -1.71
N CYS A 411 18.91 -33.97 -2.24
CA CYS A 411 18.82 -35.25 -1.52
C CYS A 411 19.78 -35.31 -0.33
N LEU A 412 20.96 -34.72 -0.45
CA LEU A 412 21.98 -34.73 0.60
C LEU A 412 21.58 -33.82 1.78
N ILE A 413 21.10 -32.61 1.48
CA ILE A 413 20.67 -31.63 2.49
C ILE A 413 19.44 -32.12 3.26
N LEU A 414 18.47 -32.72 2.56
CA LEU A 414 17.26 -33.27 3.19
C LEU A 414 17.54 -34.46 4.10
N ARG A 415 18.64 -35.21 3.87
CA ARG A 415 19.05 -36.39 4.64
C ARG A 415 20.08 -36.10 5.74
N ALA A 416 20.56 -34.86 5.88
CA ALA A 416 21.65 -34.51 6.81
C ALA A 416 21.26 -34.56 8.32
N GLU A 417 20.08 -35.07 8.69
CA GLU A 417 19.57 -35.04 10.07
C GLU A 417 20.14 -36.08 11.08
N PRO A 418 20.66 -37.28 10.74
CA PRO A 418 21.10 -38.22 11.77
C PRO A 418 22.59 -38.08 12.16
N THR A 419 22.79 -37.50 13.35
CA THR A 419 23.77 -37.83 14.41
C THR A 419 25.27 -37.53 14.21
N LEU A 420 25.71 -36.44 14.88
CA LEU A 420 27.10 -35.98 15.10
C LEU A 420 28.15 -37.08 15.40
N TYR A 421 27.76 -38.20 16.00
CA TYR A 421 28.66 -39.26 16.46
C TYR A 421 29.17 -40.19 15.34
N SER A 422 28.38 -40.43 14.28
CA SER A 422 28.83 -41.24 13.14
C SER A 422 29.66 -40.42 12.15
N ILE A 423 29.43 -39.10 12.13
CA ILE A 423 29.96 -38.16 11.13
C ILE A 423 31.44 -37.86 11.35
N LEU A 424 31.87 -37.59 12.58
CA LEU A 424 33.28 -37.26 12.91
C LEU A 424 34.29 -38.33 12.46
N LYS A 425 33.85 -39.58 12.30
CA LYS A 425 34.69 -40.70 11.86
C LYS A 425 34.85 -40.81 10.33
N MET A 426 34.08 -40.05 9.55
CA MET A 426 33.95 -40.19 8.09
C MET A 426 34.16 -38.89 7.28
N MET A 427 34.57 -37.78 7.91
CA MET A 427 34.44 -36.45 7.29
C MET A 427 35.44 -36.18 6.16
N SER A 428 34.89 -36.06 4.93
CA SER A 428 35.49 -35.25 3.87
C SER A 428 34.96 -33.80 3.97
N GLY A 429 35.70 -32.80 3.47
CA GLY A 429 35.31 -31.38 3.54
C GLY A 429 33.88 -31.08 3.05
N LYS A 430 33.41 -31.80 2.01
CA LYS A 430 32.04 -31.68 1.47
C LYS A 430 30.94 -32.05 2.47
N SER A 431 31.19 -33.00 3.36
CA SER A 431 30.21 -33.42 4.38
C SER A 431 29.97 -32.34 5.45
N LEU A 432 31.00 -31.55 5.76
CA LEU A 432 30.90 -30.42 6.69
C LEU A 432 30.05 -29.30 6.10
N GLU A 433 30.33 -28.89 4.86
CA GLU A 433 29.61 -27.81 4.18
C GLU A 433 28.11 -28.11 4.05
N LEU A 434 27.75 -29.36 3.77
CA LEU A 434 26.36 -29.82 3.73
C LEU A 434 25.64 -29.65 5.07
N ILE A 435 26.28 -30.07 6.17
CA ILE A 435 25.71 -29.97 7.51
C ILE A 435 25.59 -28.50 7.94
N LEU A 436 26.59 -27.67 7.61
CA LEU A 436 26.57 -26.25 7.92
C LEU A 436 25.48 -25.51 7.15
N ALA A 437 25.32 -25.77 5.85
CA ALA A 437 24.24 -25.20 5.05
C ALA A 437 22.87 -25.59 5.61
N ALA A 438 22.67 -26.87 5.96
CA ALA A 438 21.43 -27.34 6.57
C ALA A 438 21.17 -26.73 7.96
N ALA A 439 22.21 -26.60 8.78
CA ALA A 439 22.12 -25.97 10.10
C ALA A 439 21.82 -24.46 10.00
N ALA A 440 22.39 -23.77 9.00
CA ALA A 440 22.14 -22.36 8.74
C ALA A 440 20.69 -22.11 8.32
N ALA A 441 20.20 -22.87 7.35
CA ALA A 441 18.81 -22.76 6.88
C ALA A 441 17.76 -23.05 7.96
N ARG A 442 18.13 -23.78 9.02
CA ARG A 442 17.26 -24.08 10.17
C ARG A 442 17.54 -23.23 11.41
N SER A 443 18.40 -22.21 11.31
CA SER A 443 18.81 -21.36 12.45
C SER A 443 19.39 -22.16 13.63
N LYS A 444 20.11 -23.25 13.34
CA LYS A 444 20.71 -24.19 14.33
C LYS A 444 22.24 -24.16 14.38
N VAL A 445 22.90 -23.26 13.64
CA VAL A 445 24.38 -23.18 13.58
C VAL A 445 24.99 -22.97 14.97
N GLN A 446 24.41 -22.10 15.78
CA GLN A 446 24.87 -21.87 17.15
C GLN A 446 24.74 -23.12 18.04
N SER A 447 23.63 -23.86 17.93
CA SER A 447 23.46 -25.14 18.64
C SER A 447 24.48 -26.18 18.16
N PHE A 448 24.77 -26.21 16.86
CA PHE A 448 25.76 -27.10 16.27
C PHE A 448 27.18 -26.78 16.75
N ALA A 449 27.58 -25.50 16.70
CA ALA A 449 28.86 -25.02 17.21
C ALA A 449 29.03 -25.33 18.70
N MET A 450 28.01 -25.08 19.54
CA MET A 450 28.02 -25.45 20.95
C MET A 450 28.26 -26.94 21.19
N LYS A 451 27.69 -27.82 20.35
CA LYS A 451 27.93 -29.26 20.47
C LYS A 451 29.36 -29.64 20.13
N ILE A 452 29.97 -29.00 19.13
CA ILE A 452 31.39 -29.20 18.80
C ILE A 452 32.29 -28.66 19.92
N VAL A 453 31.96 -27.51 20.52
CA VAL A 453 32.69 -26.99 21.70
C VAL A 453 32.62 -27.97 22.87
N LYS A 454 31.42 -28.47 23.22
CA LYS A 454 31.28 -29.50 24.27
C LYS A 454 32.07 -30.75 23.96
N PHE A 455 32.12 -31.16 22.70
CA PHE A 455 32.90 -32.30 22.26
C PHE A 455 34.43 -32.07 22.40
N ASN A 456 34.90 -30.85 22.13
CA ASN A 456 36.30 -30.46 22.38
C ASN A 456 36.64 -30.47 23.87
N GLU A 457 35.74 -29.98 24.73
CA GLU A 457 35.92 -30.04 26.19
C GLU A 457 36.00 -31.48 26.71
N LEU A 458 35.18 -32.39 26.18
CA LEU A 458 35.25 -33.81 26.53
C LEU A 458 36.58 -34.43 26.09
N SER A 459 37.14 -33.99 24.95
CA SER A 459 38.42 -34.49 24.43
C SER A 459 39.64 -34.06 25.27
N LYS A 460 39.50 -33.03 26.12
CA LYS A 460 40.55 -32.61 27.07
C LYS A 460 40.75 -33.57 28.24
N HIS A 461 39.74 -34.36 28.59
CA HIS A 461 39.80 -35.25 29.75
C HIS A 461 40.46 -36.59 29.36
N ALA A 462 41.73 -36.78 29.73
CA ALA A 462 42.49 -37.99 29.45
C ALA A 462 42.31 -39.04 30.57
N ASN A 463 41.73 -40.21 30.26
CA ASN A 463 41.50 -41.27 31.23
C ASN A 463 42.50 -42.44 31.08
N GLY A 464 43.76 -42.24 31.46
CA GLY A 464 44.75 -43.33 31.55
C GLY A 464 44.89 -44.18 30.29
N GLU A 465 44.77 -43.56 29.11
CA GLU A 465 44.61 -44.26 27.83
C GLU A 465 45.96 -44.59 27.17
N GLY A 466 46.01 -45.65 26.37
CA GLY A 466 47.21 -46.02 25.59
C GLY A 466 47.58 -44.98 24.53
N THR A 467 48.83 -45.01 24.06
CA THR A 467 49.43 -44.04 23.11
C THR A 467 48.62 -43.82 21.83
N ASN A 468 48.07 -44.88 21.23
CA ASN A 468 47.27 -44.77 20.01
C ASN A 468 45.91 -44.07 20.24
N ALA A 469 45.30 -44.28 21.41
CA ALA A 469 44.05 -43.63 21.78
C ALA A 469 44.29 -42.14 22.04
N ALA A 470 45.38 -41.79 22.74
CA ALA A 470 45.79 -40.41 22.96
C ALA A 470 46.03 -39.64 21.66
N GLN A 471 46.70 -40.26 20.68
CA GLN A 471 46.95 -39.64 19.37
C GLN A 471 45.65 -39.44 18.59
N THR A 472 44.73 -40.41 18.64
CA THR A 472 43.40 -40.27 18.00
C THR A 472 42.60 -39.13 18.62
N ARG A 473 42.60 -38.98 19.96
CA ARG A 473 41.93 -37.86 20.63
C ARG A 473 42.50 -36.51 20.23
N ALA A 474 43.82 -36.38 20.13
CA ALA A 474 44.48 -35.13 19.72
C ALA A 474 44.08 -34.72 18.29
N THR A 475 44.12 -35.67 17.35
CA THR A 475 43.71 -35.41 15.96
C THR A 475 42.23 -35.02 15.87
N ILE A 476 41.37 -35.67 16.65
CA ILE A 476 39.94 -35.34 16.70
C ILE A 476 39.75 -33.90 17.20
N PHE A 477 40.45 -33.50 18.26
CA PHE A 477 40.41 -32.14 18.82
C PHE A 477 40.86 -31.09 17.79
N ASP A 478 41.94 -31.35 17.06
CA ASP A 478 42.45 -30.43 16.04
C ASP A 478 41.44 -30.24 14.89
N ILE A 479 40.85 -31.34 14.41
CA ILE A 479 39.84 -31.30 13.35
C ILE A 479 38.61 -30.51 13.78
N SER A 480 38.07 -30.79 14.96
CA SER A 480 36.88 -30.09 15.48
C SER A 480 37.17 -28.64 15.85
N PHE A 481 38.39 -28.31 16.28
CA PHE A 481 38.83 -26.91 16.44
C PHE A 481 38.87 -26.18 15.10
N LEU A 482 39.45 -26.78 14.06
CA LEU A 482 39.45 -26.21 12.70
C LEU A 482 38.03 -26.04 12.15
N MET A 483 37.11 -26.98 12.44
CA MET A 483 35.69 -26.83 12.11
C MET A 483 35.08 -25.60 12.76
N LEU A 484 35.36 -25.34 14.05
CA LEU A 484 34.89 -24.15 14.76
C LEU A 484 35.46 -22.86 14.17
N CYS A 485 36.74 -22.82 13.82
CA CYS A 485 37.35 -21.70 13.12
C CYS A 485 36.67 -21.44 11.77
N HIS A 486 36.41 -22.50 11.01
CA HIS A 486 35.74 -22.41 9.71
C HIS A 486 34.29 -21.91 9.84
N ILE A 487 33.54 -22.38 10.84
CA ILE A 487 32.19 -21.88 11.15
C ILE A 487 32.25 -20.38 11.47
N SER A 488 33.23 -19.95 12.28
CA SER A 488 33.40 -18.53 12.63
C SER A 488 33.79 -17.66 11.43
N GLN A 489 34.55 -18.20 10.48
CA GLN A 489 34.91 -17.51 9.24
C GLN A 489 33.71 -17.34 8.31
N LEU A 490 32.82 -18.34 8.24
CA LEU A 490 31.66 -18.33 7.35
C LEU A 490 30.48 -17.50 7.87
N TYR A 491 30.22 -17.53 9.18
CA TYR A 491 29.01 -16.93 9.77
C TYR A 491 29.30 -15.75 10.73
N GLY A 492 30.57 -15.36 10.88
CA GLY A 492 30.98 -14.18 11.64
C GLY A 492 30.80 -14.30 13.16
N LEU A 493 30.92 -13.16 13.84
CA LEU A 493 30.98 -13.05 15.32
C LEU A 493 29.70 -13.47 16.05
N GLN A 494 28.56 -13.58 15.36
CA GLN A 494 27.29 -14.02 15.98
C GLN A 494 27.37 -15.47 16.51
N VAL A 495 28.26 -16.29 15.94
CA VAL A 495 28.56 -17.64 16.46
C VAL A 495 29.71 -17.59 17.47
N SER A 496 30.47 -16.49 17.52
CA SER A 496 31.66 -16.36 18.36
C SER A 496 31.38 -16.02 19.82
N ASP A 497 30.21 -15.46 20.14
CA ASP A 497 29.74 -15.26 21.54
C ASP A 497 29.63 -16.59 22.31
N ILE A 498 29.64 -17.73 21.60
CA ILE A 498 29.69 -19.08 22.18
C ILE A 498 31.08 -19.39 22.78
N PHE A 499 32.16 -18.79 22.25
CA PHE A 499 33.54 -19.09 22.67
C PHE A 499 34.00 -18.27 23.89
N CYS A 500 33.27 -17.21 24.26
CA CYS A 500 33.49 -16.42 25.47
C CYS A 500 32.17 -16.27 26.24
N PRO A 501 31.76 -17.27 27.04
CA PRO A 501 30.68 -17.06 28.00
C PRO A 501 31.16 -16.05 29.05
N ASN A 502 30.41 -14.96 29.24
CA ASN A 502 30.52 -14.13 30.45
C ASN A 502 30.11 -14.93 31.70
#